data_AF-A0AAN8EH21-F1
#
_entry.id   AF-A0AAN8EH21-F1
#
_cell.length_a   1.000
_cell.length_b   1.000
_cell.length_c   1.000
_cell.angle_alpha   90.00
_cell.angle_beta   90.00
_cell.angle_gamma   90.00
#
_symmetry.space_group_name_H-M   'P 1'
#
loop_
_entity.id
_entity.type
_entity.pdbx_description
1 polymer ?
#
loop_
_entity_poly.entity_id
_entity_poly.type
_entity_poly.pdbx_seq_one_letter_code
_entity_poly.pdbx_strand_id
1 'polypeptide(L)'
;MGTRHLILVWYKGKWHIAQYGQWDGYPEGQGINIVKFLNDTDNDAAPDEAHRDPATAGDVNDNEHSPAENPTPETQAAPKYNVAALKAALDKDMLYTPTEEQISEFNQDAAHVAEEAKKVLNSKEHRDRMHSMTREERREFEKKHQLETAGLSPLMLVQPSLSRDCGAQILSLVAHAKEKVAIRLMPKFIMDTIYCEWAYVIDLDAEVFEVYSGCSCKVQGKGRFDDEDFAKDRHDKPFLVVKYAFAELTGMTEHKLVADVNAVMGKENSDGELD
;
A
#
# COMPACT_ATOMS: atom_id res chain seq x y z
N MET A 1 16.95 9.71 3.04
CA MET A 1 15.59 10.32 3.04
C MET A 1 14.70 9.42 2.20
N GLY A 2 13.47 9.17 2.63
CA GLY A 2 12.52 8.33 1.88
C GLY A 2 11.43 9.17 1.22
N THR A 3 10.72 8.59 0.24
CA THR A 3 9.64 9.23 -0.50
C THR A 3 8.31 9.09 0.24
N ARG A 4 7.83 10.21 0.76
CA ARG A 4 6.60 10.25 1.58
C ARG A 4 5.37 10.28 0.71
N HIS A 5 4.35 9.54 1.15
CA HIS A 5 3.14 9.36 0.35
C HIS A 5 1.90 9.10 1.21
N LEU A 6 0.74 9.06 0.54
CA LEU A 6 -0.51 8.56 1.09
C LEU A 6 -1.09 7.43 0.24
N ILE A 7 -1.64 6.42 0.92
CA ILE A 7 -2.59 5.46 0.35
C ILE A 7 -3.98 5.81 0.90
N LEU A 8 -4.90 6.19 0.02
CA LEU A 8 -6.25 6.61 0.39
C LEU A 8 -7.30 5.67 -0.20
N VAL A 9 -8.32 5.34 0.59
CA VAL A 9 -9.50 4.60 0.12
C VAL A 9 -10.76 5.40 0.43
N TRP A 10 -11.49 5.74 -0.62
CA TRP A 10 -12.81 6.38 -0.56
C TRP A 10 -13.90 5.35 -0.82
N TYR A 11 -14.90 5.30 0.06
CA TYR A 11 -16.04 4.40 -0.12
C TYR A 11 -17.25 4.90 0.66
N LYS A 12 -18.44 4.73 0.08
CA LYS A 12 -19.73 5.18 0.65
C LYS A 12 -19.69 6.63 1.13
N GLY A 13 -19.08 7.49 0.32
CA GLY A 13 -19.06 8.93 0.56
C GLY A 13 -18.13 9.40 1.69
N LYS A 14 -17.17 8.58 2.14
CA LYS A 14 -16.15 8.99 3.13
C LYS A 14 -14.79 8.33 2.93
N TRP A 15 -13.76 8.93 3.52
CA TRP A 15 -12.43 8.33 3.65
C TRP A 15 -12.44 7.21 4.69
N HIS A 16 -12.12 5.99 4.27
CA HIS A 16 -11.97 4.84 5.15
C HIS A 16 -10.50 4.54 5.48
N ILE A 17 -9.60 4.84 4.54
CA ILE A 17 -8.15 4.70 4.70
C ILE A 17 -7.52 6.00 4.22
N ALA A 18 -6.54 6.50 4.97
CA ALA A 18 -5.68 7.63 4.61
C ALA A 18 -4.32 7.41 5.28
N GLN A 19 -3.64 6.35 4.83
CA GLN A 19 -2.43 5.82 5.43
C GLN A 19 -1.22 6.64 4.98
N TYR A 20 -0.54 7.27 5.93
CA TYR A 20 0.76 7.89 5.69
C TYR A 20 1.84 6.81 5.51
N GLY A 21 2.70 7.03 4.52
CA GLY A 21 3.88 6.20 4.30
C GLY A 21 5.15 7.03 4.08
N GLN A 22 6.31 6.44 4.41
CA GLN A 22 7.62 7.14 4.34
C GLN A 22 8.57 6.57 3.28
N TRP A 23 8.43 5.30 2.89
CA TRP A 23 9.37 4.63 1.99
C TRP A 23 8.71 4.22 0.68
N ASP A 24 9.53 4.24 -0.37
CA ASP A 24 9.21 3.75 -1.73
C ASP A 24 7.93 4.35 -2.33
N GLY A 25 7.56 5.55 -1.92
CA GLY A 25 6.31 6.22 -2.31
C GLY A 25 6.16 6.55 -3.80
N TYR A 26 7.21 6.40 -4.61
CA TYR A 26 7.15 6.59 -6.05
C TYR A 26 6.21 5.57 -6.75
N PRO A 27 5.72 5.87 -7.96
CA PRO A 27 4.88 4.95 -8.73
C PRO A 27 5.50 3.57 -8.92
N GLU A 28 6.82 3.48 -9.09
CA GLU A 28 7.59 2.23 -9.22
C GLU A 28 7.60 1.37 -7.96
N GLY A 29 7.27 1.95 -6.79
CA GLY A 29 7.15 1.23 -5.53
C GLY A 29 5.69 1.02 -5.17
N GLN A 30 5.13 1.95 -4.40
CA GLN A 30 3.77 1.82 -3.89
C GLN A 30 2.71 1.80 -4.99
N GLY A 31 2.89 2.57 -6.07
CA GLY A 31 1.94 2.60 -7.18
C GLY A 31 1.76 1.22 -7.84
N ILE A 32 2.87 0.53 -8.13
CA ILE A 32 2.86 -0.84 -8.66
C ILE A 32 2.20 -1.81 -7.66
N ASN A 33 2.50 -1.70 -6.37
CA ASN A 33 1.87 -2.57 -5.35
C ASN A 33 0.35 -2.41 -5.31
N ILE A 34 -0.16 -1.18 -5.50
CA ILE A 34 -1.60 -0.92 -5.58
C ILE A 34 -2.18 -1.49 -6.87
N VAL A 35 -1.53 -1.30 -8.02
CA VAL A 35 -2.00 -1.88 -9.30
C VAL A 35 -2.07 -3.40 -9.19
N LYS A 36 -1.08 -4.05 -8.56
CA LYS A 36 -1.13 -5.49 -8.25
C LYS A 36 -2.36 -5.84 -7.44
N PHE A 37 -2.55 -5.20 -6.29
CA PHE A 37 -3.72 -5.42 -5.43
C PHE A 37 -5.04 -5.24 -6.19
N LEU A 38 -5.15 -4.19 -7.00
CA LEU A 38 -6.33 -3.87 -7.81
C LEU A 38 -6.49 -4.74 -9.05
N ASN A 39 -5.49 -5.52 -9.46
CA ASN A 39 -5.55 -6.46 -10.59
C ASN A 39 -5.72 -7.90 -10.17
N ASP A 40 -5.38 -8.19 -8.92
CA ASP A 40 -5.25 -9.54 -8.46
C ASP A 40 -6.60 -10.15 -8.09
N THR A 41 -6.86 -11.29 -8.70
CA THR A 41 -8.05 -12.13 -8.52
C THR A 41 -7.73 -13.40 -7.73
N ASP A 42 -6.44 -13.70 -7.50
CA ASP A 42 -5.98 -14.93 -6.88
C ASP A 42 -5.18 -14.61 -5.62
N ASN A 43 -5.49 -15.32 -4.54
CA ASN A 43 -4.87 -15.12 -3.24
C ASN A 43 -3.45 -15.71 -3.23
N ASP A 44 -2.47 -15.04 -3.84
CA ASP A 44 -1.06 -15.33 -3.60
C ASP A 44 -0.62 -14.67 -2.30
N ALA A 45 -1.03 -15.33 -1.22
CA ALA A 45 -0.51 -15.29 0.14
C ALA A 45 -0.31 -13.91 0.81
N ALA A 46 -0.92 -13.81 1.99
CA ALA A 46 -0.46 -12.96 3.09
C ALA A 46 1.09 -12.91 3.17
N PRO A 47 1.70 -11.83 3.69
CA PRO A 47 3.12 -11.86 4.04
C PRO A 47 3.34 -13.07 4.96
N ASP A 48 4.10 -14.04 4.44
CA ASP A 48 4.61 -15.27 5.06
C ASP A 48 4.45 -15.35 6.60
N GLU A 49 3.29 -15.82 7.07
CA GLU A 49 3.18 -16.42 8.40
C GLU A 49 3.67 -17.87 8.30
N ALA A 50 4.98 -18.05 8.40
CA ALA A 50 5.61 -19.34 8.67
C ALA A 50 6.64 -19.12 9.79
N HIS A 51 6.56 -19.72 10.98
CA HIS A 51 6.50 -21.15 11.21
C HIS A 51 5.82 -21.49 12.55
N ARG A 52 4.69 -22.19 12.48
CA ARG A 52 4.27 -23.15 13.51
C ARG A 52 3.74 -24.39 12.78
N ASP A 53 4.58 -25.42 12.71
CA ASP A 53 4.19 -26.80 12.42
C ASP A 53 3.90 -27.54 13.75
N PRO A 54 3.23 -28.72 13.79
CA PRO A 54 3.06 -29.69 12.68
C PRO A 54 1.69 -30.42 12.52
N ALA A 55 1.60 -31.15 11.40
CA ALA A 55 0.90 -32.43 11.16
C ALA A 55 -0.59 -32.44 10.70
N THR A 56 -0.85 -32.93 9.48
CA THR A 56 -1.36 -34.30 9.17
C THR A 56 -1.63 -34.49 7.66
N ALA A 57 -1.59 -35.75 7.22
CA ALA A 57 -1.53 -36.26 5.85
C ALA A 57 -2.84 -36.26 5.03
N GLY A 58 -2.73 -36.41 3.70
CA GLY A 58 -3.83 -36.83 2.81
C GLY A 58 -3.54 -36.66 1.31
N ASP A 59 -3.47 -37.77 0.58
CA ASP A 59 -3.15 -37.95 -0.85
C ASP A 59 -4.31 -37.63 -1.85
N VAL A 60 -3.95 -37.55 -3.15
CA VAL A 60 -4.62 -38.12 -4.38
C VAL A 60 -5.18 -37.16 -5.47
N ASN A 61 -4.48 -37.17 -6.62
CA ASN A 61 -4.79 -37.12 -8.08
C ASN A 61 -5.77 -36.15 -8.78
N ASP A 62 -5.20 -35.51 -9.82
CA ASP A 62 -5.49 -35.55 -11.29
C ASP A 62 -6.91 -35.90 -11.81
N ASN A 63 -7.49 -35.05 -12.67
CA ASN A 63 -7.48 -35.22 -14.15
C ASN A 63 -8.43 -34.22 -14.88
N GLU A 64 -8.06 -33.92 -16.13
CA GLU A 64 -8.60 -32.97 -17.12
C GLU A 64 -10.04 -33.25 -17.63
N HIS A 65 -10.80 -32.22 -18.07
CA HIS A 65 -11.37 -32.07 -19.44
C HIS A 65 -12.34 -30.85 -19.58
N SER A 66 -12.14 -30.03 -20.61
CA SER A 66 -13.12 -29.07 -21.21
C SER A 66 -13.95 -29.79 -22.32
N PRO A 67 -14.85 -29.21 -23.18
CA PRO A 67 -15.19 -27.79 -23.44
C PRO A 67 -16.69 -27.45 -23.82
N ALA A 68 -16.89 -26.17 -24.25
CA ALA A 68 -17.99 -25.57 -25.07
C ALA A 68 -19.30 -25.14 -24.34
N GLU A 69 -19.98 -23.99 -24.57
CA GLU A 69 -20.03 -23.00 -25.68
C GLU A 69 -20.80 -21.71 -25.22
N ASN A 70 -20.41 -20.52 -25.76
CA ASN A 70 -20.98 -19.14 -25.90
C ASN A 70 -22.43 -18.75 -25.46
N PRO A 71 -22.86 -17.43 -25.39
CA PRO A 71 -22.22 -16.14 -25.75
C PRO A 71 -22.31 -15.00 -24.67
N THR A 72 -21.67 -13.86 -24.96
CA THR A 72 -21.57 -12.63 -24.15
C THR A 72 -22.90 -11.91 -23.82
N PRO A 73 -22.91 -11.19 -22.68
CA PRO A 73 -23.34 -9.79 -22.70
C PRO A 73 -22.31 -8.87 -22.01
N GLU A 74 -22.03 -7.74 -22.67
CA GLU A 74 -21.41 -6.51 -22.14
C GLU A 74 -20.64 -6.66 -20.81
N THR A 75 -19.33 -6.90 -20.90
CA THR A 75 -18.43 -7.13 -19.77
C THR A 75 -18.34 -5.89 -18.87
N GLN A 76 -19.27 -5.75 -17.92
CA GLN A 76 -18.94 -5.13 -16.65
C GLN A 76 -17.85 -6.03 -16.04
N ALA A 77 -16.61 -5.53 -15.99
CA ALA A 77 -15.50 -6.29 -15.43
C ALA A 77 -15.93 -6.76 -14.02
N ALA A 78 -15.95 -8.08 -13.80
CA ALA A 78 -16.34 -8.64 -12.50
C ALA A 78 -15.45 -8.02 -11.40
N PRO A 79 -16.00 -7.74 -10.21
CA PRO A 79 -15.21 -7.19 -9.12
C PRO A 79 -14.11 -8.18 -8.77
N LYS A 80 -12.86 -7.73 -8.88
CA LYS A 80 -11.67 -8.55 -8.59
C LYS A 80 -11.67 -8.94 -7.10
N TYR A 81 -11.15 -10.13 -6.79
CA TYR A 81 -11.23 -10.73 -5.46
C TYR A 81 -10.79 -9.78 -4.34
N ASN A 82 -9.62 -9.14 -4.49
CA ASN A 82 -9.09 -8.21 -3.49
C ASN A 82 -9.96 -6.95 -3.30
N VAL A 83 -10.53 -6.41 -4.39
CA VAL A 83 -11.45 -5.26 -4.32
C VAL A 83 -12.76 -5.66 -3.63
N ALA A 84 -13.30 -6.83 -3.95
CA ALA A 84 -14.49 -7.37 -3.30
C ALA A 84 -14.27 -7.62 -1.81
N ALA A 85 -13.12 -8.22 -1.45
CA ALA A 85 -12.72 -8.45 -0.06
C ALA A 85 -12.56 -7.12 0.72
N LEU A 86 -11.92 -6.12 0.10
CA LEU A 86 -11.80 -4.78 0.69
C LEU A 86 -13.17 -4.14 0.93
N LYS A 87 -14.05 -4.11 -0.08
CA LYS A 87 -15.43 -3.60 0.06
C LYS A 87 -16.16 -4.34 1.20
N ALA A 88 -16.08 -5.67 1.25
CA ALA A 88 -16.71 -6.48 2.27
C ALA A 88 -16.17 -6.21 3.69
N ALA A 89 -14.87 -5.99 3.85
CA ALA A 89 -14.27 -5.63 5.13
C ALA A 89 -14.76 -4.25 5.60
N LEU A 90 -14.84 -3.26 4.70
CA LEU A 90 -15.36 -1.93 5.02
C LEU A 90 -16.84 -1.96 5.36
N ASP A 91 -17.63 -2.78 4.66
CA ASP A 91 -19.07 -2.97 4.93
C ASP A 91 -19.34 -3.59 6.30
N LYS A 92 -18.43 -4.44 6.77
CA LYS A 92 -18.48 -5.05 8.10
C LYS A 92 -17.95 -4.15 9.22
N ASP A 93 -17.57 -2.91 8.91
CA ASP A 93 -16.97 -1.97 9.89
C ASP A 93 -15.72 -2.56 10.58
N MET A 94 -14.86 -3.22 9.79
CA MET A 94 -13.63 -3.86 10.29
C MET A 94 -12.54 -2.88 10.73
N LEU A 95 -12.76 -1.57 10.61
CA LEU A 95 -11.79 -0.55 11.00
C LEU A 95 -12.18 0.10 12.33
N TYR A 96 -11.19 0.48 13.13
CA TYR A 96 -11.40 1.34 14.29
C TYR A 96 -10.25 2.32 14.46
N THR A 97 -10.54 3.47 15.07
CA THR A 97 -9.52 4.43 15.48
C THR A 97 -9.08 4.10 16.90
N PRO A 98 -7.80 3.73 17.12
CA PRO A 98 -7.31 3.46 18.46
C PRO A 98 -7.37 4.71 19.35
N THR A 99 -7.55 4.48 20.65
CA THR A 99 -7.39 5.50 21.69
C THR A 99 -5.92 5.87 21.87
N GLU A 100 -5.65 7.01 22.49
CA GLU A 100 -4.27 7.43 22.80
C GLU A 100 -3.58 6.43 23.74
N GLU A 101 -4.33 5.82 24.66
CA GLU A 101 -3.84 4.74 25.53
C GLU A 101 -3.40 3.52 24.71
N GLN A 102 -4.24 3.05 23.78
CA GLN A 102 -3.89 1.93 22.88
C GLN A 102 -2.68 2.27 22.00
N ILE A 103 -2.59 3.51 21.50
CA ILE A 103 -1.42 3.97 20.72
C ILE A 103 -0.17 3.93 21.60
N SER A 104 -0.25 4.37 22.85
CA SER A 104 0.85 4.31 23.80
C SER A 104 1.28 2.86 24.06
N GLU A 105 0.35 1.93 24.23
CA GLU A 105 0.63 0.50 24.40
C GLU A 105 1.37 -0.08 23.19
N PHE A 106 0.85 0.13 21.97
CA PHE A 106 1.53 -0.32 20.75
C PHE A 106 2.94 0.24 20.61
N ASN A 107 3.15 1.51 20.99
CA ASN A 107 4.47 2.13 20.95
C ASN A 107 5.43 1.55 22.00
N GLN A 108 4.93 1.18 23.18
CA GLN A 108 5.72 0.50 24.21
C GLN A 108 6.13 -0.89 23.77
N ASP A 109 5.20 -1.66 23.21
CA ASP A 109 5.47 -2.99 22.65
C ASP A 109 6.49 -2.89 21.50
N ALA A 110 6.33 -1.92 20.60
CA ALA A 110 7.26 -1.67 19.51
C ALA A 110 8.65 -1.29 20.04
N ALA A 111 8.73 -0.49 21.10
CA ALA A 111 10.00 -0.14 21.74
C ALA A 111 10.68 -1.37 22.38
N HIS A 112 9.91 -2.27 23.00
CA HIS A 112 10.43 -3.51 23.55
C HIS A 112 10.98 -4.42 22.43
N VAL A 113 10.23 -4.61 21.35
CA VAL A 113 10.68 -5.36 20.16
C VAL A 113 11.96 -4.75 19.59
N ALA A 114 12.03 -3.42 19.48
CA ALA A 114 13.23 -2.74 18.99
C ALA A 114 14.46 -3.03 19.86
N GLU A 115 14.28 -3.08 21.18
CA GLU A 115 15.38 -3.33 22.11
C GLU A 115 15.86 -4.80 22.06
N GLU A 116 14.93 -5.75 21.96
CA GLU A 116 15.26 -7.16 21.73
C GLU A 116 15.99 -7.35 20.39
N ALA A 117 15.51 -6.71 19.32
CA ALA A 117 16.17 -6.76 18.01
C ALA A 117 17.60 -6.19 18.07
N LYS A 118 17.83 -5.08 18.77
CA LYS A 118 19.19 -4.54 18.98
C LYS A 118 20.10 -5.52 19.71
N LYS A 119 19.61 -6.25 20.71
CA LYS A 119 20.42 -7.27 21.42
C LYS A 119 20.85 -8.37 20.46
N VAL A 120 19.93 -8.83 19.61
CA VAL A 120 20.24 -9.84 18.58
C VAL A 120 21.26 -9.31 17.58
N LEU A 121 21.04 -8.13 17.02
CA LEU A 121 21.93 -7.48 16.04
C LEU A 121 23.34 -7.22 16.60
N ASN A 122 23.44 -6.85 17.89
CA ASN A 122 24.72 -6.58 18.54
C ASN A 122 25.42 -7.84 19.07
N SER A 123 24.75 -9.00 19.05
CA SER A 123 25.32 -10.25 19.53
C SER A 123 26.57 -10.63 18.72
N LYS A 124 27.54 -11.27 19.38
CA LYS A 124 28.74 -11.78 18.69
C LYS A 124 28.35 -12.80 17.62
N GLU A 125 27.39 -13.67 17.92
CA GLU A 125 26.90 -14.68 17.00
C GLU A 125 26.32 -14.07 15.72
N HIS A 126 25.43 -13.08 15.84
CA HIS A 126 24.89 -12.38 14.68
C HIS A 126 26.00 -11.70 13.87
N ARG A 127 26.96 -11.03 14.54
CA ARG A 127 28.10 -10.42 13.83
C ARG A 127 28.95 -11.44 13.09
N ASP A 128 29.35 -12.52 13.75
CA ASP A 128 30.18 -13.56 13.16
C ASP A 128 29.45 -14.22 11.97
N ARG A 129 28.15 -14.50 12.13
CA ARG A 129 27.28 -14.99 11.06
C ARG A 129 27.26 -14.02 9.88
N MET A 130 26.94 -12.75 10.12
CA MET A 130 26.89 -11.74 9.06
C MET A 130 28.22 -11.56 8.34
N HIS A 131 29.36 -11.61 9.05
CA HIS A 131 30.69 -11.52 8.43
C HIS A 131 31.04 -12.73 7.56
N SER A 132 30.47 -13.90 7.86
CA SER A 132 30.69 -15.12 7.07
C SER A 132 29.84 -15.19 5.79
N MET A 133 28.81 -14.35 5.68
CA MET A 133 27.87 -14.36 4.56
C MET A 133 28.31 -13.45 3.42
N THR A 134 28.05 -13.89 2.19
CA THR A 134 28.15 -13.04 1.01
C THR A 134 27.08 -11.94 1.04
N ARG A 135 27.21 -10.95 0.14
CA ARG A 135 26.25 -9.83 0.05
C ARG A 135 24.84 -10.31 -0.34
N GLU A 136 24.74 -11.34 -1.19
CA GLU A 136 23.46 -11.89 -1.64
C GLU A 136 22.80 -12.70 -0.53
N GLU A 137 23.53 -13.60 0.11
CA GLU A 137 23.05 -14.37 1.26
C GLU A 137 22.61 -13.46 2.40
N ARG A 138 23.38 -12.38 2.66
CA ARG A 138 23.01 -11.38 3.68
C ARG A 138 21.67 -10.73 3.35
N ARG A 139 21.43 -10.39 2.08
CA ARG A 139 20.17 -9.78 1.64
C ARG A 139 19.00 -10.75 1.78
N GLU A 140 19.20 -12.01 1.44
CA GLU A 140 18.18 -13.06 1.63
C GLU A 140 17.92 -13.33 3.11
N PHE A 141 18.96 -13.33 3.93
CA PHE A 141 18.87 -13.49 5.36
C PHE A 141 18.12 -12.34 6.03
N GLU A 142 18.45 -11.09 5.70
CA GLU A 142 17.71 -9.90 6.17
C GLU A 142 16.23 -9.95 5.73
N LYS A 143 15.96 -10.44 4.52
CA LYS A 143 14.59 -10.64 4.01
C LYS A 143 13.83 -11.72 4.79
N LYS A 144 14.50 -12.81 5.15
CA LYS A 144 13.90 -13.96 5.86
C LYS A 144 13.79 -13.74 7.37
N HIS A 145 14.71 -12.99 7.96
CA HIS A 145 14.82 -12.75 9.39
C HIS A 145 14.26 -11.38 9.76
N GLN A 146 12.95 -11.21 9.54
CA GLN A 146 12.22 -9.98 9.87
C GLN A 146 12.39 -9.55 11.34
N LEU A 147 12.59 -10.48 12.27
CA LEU A 147 12.84 -10.16 13.69
C LEU A 147 14.20 -9.48 13.93
N GLU A 148 15.22 -9.81 13.14
CA GLU A 148 16.55 -9.19 13.23
C GLU A 148 16.54 -7.80 12.59
N THR A 149 15.78 -7.63 11.50
CA THR A 149 15.56 -6.32 10.86
C THR A 149 14.49 -5.47 11.56
N ALA A 150 13.74 -6.04 12.51
CA ALA A 150 12.69 -5.35 13.27
C ALA A 150 13.17 -4.10 13.99
N GLY A 151 14.47 -4.01 14.31
CA GLY A 151 15.07 -2.78 14.86
C GLY A 151 14.89 -1.55 13.96
N LEU A 152 14.66 -1.74 12.65
CA LEU A 152 14.39 -0.67 11.69
C LEU A 152 12.91 -0.26 11.67
N SER A 153 11.99 -1.22 11.84
CA SER A 153 10.54 -1.02 11.71
C SER A 153 9.74 -1.80 12.77
N PRO A 154 9.93 -1.55 14.08
CA PRO A 154 9.36 -2.41 15.12
C PRO A 154 7.83 -2.45 15.12
N LEU A 155 7.20 -1.33 14.76
CA LEU A 155 5.75 -1.22 14.68
C LEU A 155 5.15 -2.09 13.57
N MET A 156 5.92 -2.48 12.53
CA MET A 156 5.46 -3.45 11.54
C MET A 156 5.21 -4.84 12.14
N LEU A 157 5.89 -5.20 13.24
CA LEU A 157 5.68 -6.48 13.91
C LEU A 157 4.54 -6.44 14.93
N VAL A 158 4.33 -5.29 15.56
CA VAL A 158 3.34 -5.12 16.64
C VAL A 158 1.97 -4.76 16.09
N GLN A 159 1.92 -3.72 15.25
CA GLN A 159 0.68 -3.23 14.66
C GLN A 159 0.98 -2.63 13.27
N PRO A 160 1.16 -3.48 12.24
CA PRO A 160 1.59 -3.03 10.93
C PRO A 160 0.69 -1.97 10.32
N SER A 161 -0.63 -2.03 10.56
CA SER A 161 -1.58 -1.04 10.01
C SER A 161 -1.37 0.39 10.53
N LEU A 162 -0.64 0.59 11.64
CA LEU A 162 -0.28 1.91 12.16
C LEU A 162 1.15 2.33 11.78
N SER A 163 1.91 1.43 11.16
CA SER A 163 3.28 1.71 10.76
C SER A 163 3.33 2.57 9.51
N ARG A 164 4.23 3.56 9.51
CA ARG A 164 4.59 4.37 8.34
C ARG A 164 5.29 3.57 7.23
N ASP A 165 5.67 2.34 7.52
CA ASP A 165 6.34 1.44 6.58
C ASP A 165 5.35 0.46 5.92
N CYS A 166 4.07 0.49 6.35
CA CYS A 166 3.03 -0.39 5.82
C CYS A 166 2.74 -0.11 4.34
N GLY A 167 2.75 1.17 3.92
CA GLY A 167 2.46 1.57 2.54
C GLY A 167 1.18 0.93 2.00
N ALA A 168 1.23 0.44 0.76
CA ALA A 168 0.12 -0.21 0.06
C ALA A 168 -0.33 -1.54 0.69
N GLN A 169 0.50 -2.16 1.55
CA GLN A 169 0.14 -3.40 2.24
C GLN A 169 -1.10 -3.24 3.13
N ILE A 170 -1.43 -2.00 3.53
CA ILE A 170 -2.65 -1.69 4.27
C ILE A 170 -3.91 -2.20 3.56
N LEU A 171 -3.91 -2.22 2.22
CA LEU A 171 -5.04 -2.68 1.43
C LEU A 171 -5.31 -4.17 1.67
N SER A 172 -4.27 -5.00 1.58
CA SER A 172 -4.36 -6.44 1.84
C SER A 172 -4.63 -6.74 3.31
N LEU A 173 -4.00 -6.01 4.25
CA LEU A 173 -4.24 -6.17 5.68
C LEU A 173 -5.72 -5.95 6.03
N VAL A 174 -6.36 -4.94 5.43
CA VAL A 174 -7.79 -4.66 5.67
C VAL A 174 -8.68 -5.63 4.92
N ALA A 175 -8.40 -5.90 3.64
CA ALA A 175 -9.23 -6.77 2.81
C ALA A 175 -9.37 -8.19 3.38
N HIS A 176 -8.28 -8.72 3.95
CA HIS A 176 -8.20 -10.09 4.45
C HIS A 176 -8.20 -10.17 5.99
N ALA A 177 -8.58 -9.09 6.66
CA ALA A 177 -8.62 -9.02 8.11
C ALA A 177 -9.61 -10.04 8.70
N LYS A 178 -9.16 -10.83 9.68
CA LYS A 178 -10.01 -11.71 10.49
C LYS A 178 -10.57 -11.00 11.72
N GLU A 179 -9.89 -9.95 12.16
CA GLU A 179 -10.21 -9.15 13.35
C GLU A 179 -10.19 -7.66 12.99
N LYS A 180 -10.75 -6.80 13.86
CA LYS A 180 -10.77 -5.36 13.60
C LYS A 180 -9.34 -4.80 13.47
N VAL A 181 -9.14 -3.96 12.46
CA VAL A 181 -7.85 -3.35 12.12
C VAL A 181 -7.80 -1.92 12.67
N ALA A 182 -6.74 -1.62 13.42
CA ALA A 182 -6.44 -0.29 13.91
C ALA A 182 -6.05 0.63 12.75
N ILE A 183 -6.65 1.82 12.65
CA ILE A 183 -6.29 2.79 11.62
C ILE A 183 -6.26 4.22 12.14
N ARG A 184 -5.33 5.01 11.60
CA ARG A 184 -5.25 6.46 11.81
C ARG A 184 -5.33 7.18 10.46
N LEU A 185 -6.37 8.00 10.30
CA LEU A 185 -6.59 8.73 9.06
C LEU A 185 -5.77 10.03 9.04
N MET A 186 -4.97 10.22 7.99
CA MET A 186 -4.20 11.44 7.76
C MET A 186 -4.50 12.10 6.39
N PRO A 187 -5.78 12.27 5.99
CA PRO A 187 -6.14 12.71 4.64
C PRO A 187 -5.60 14.11 4.33
N LYS A 188 -5.53 15.00 5.33
CA LYS A 188 -5.05 16.38 5.15
C LYS A 188 -3.56 16.48 4.81
N PHE A 189 -2.78 15.41 5.01
CA PHE A 189 -1.36 15.41 4.65
C PHE A 189 -1.15 15.58 3.13
N ILE A 190 -2.14 15.24 2.30
CA ILE A 190 -2.07 15.45 0.85
C ILE A 190 -1.89 16.92 0.45
N MET A 191 -2.32 17.84 1.31
CA MET A 191 -2.20 19.29 1.09
C MET A 191 -0.83 19.85 1.51
N ASP A 192 0.01 19.04 2.11
CA ASP A 192 1.40 19.37 2.39
C ASP A 192 2.24 18.99 1.16
N THR A 193 2.01 19.65 0.04
CA THR A 193 2.55 19.29 -1.29
C THR A 193 4.09 19.27 -1.35
N ILE A 194 4.76 19.91 -0.39
CA ILE A 194 6.23 19.87 -0.23
C ILE A 194 6.67 18.53 0.39
N TYR A 195 5.89 18.00 1.32
CA TYR A 195 6.24 16.78 2.06
C TYR A 195 5.48 15.55 1.62
N CYS A 196 4.29 15.68 1.05
CA CYS A 196 3.52 14.62 0.43
C CYS A 196 3.84 14.59 -1.06
N GLU A 197 4.86 13.81 -1.41
CA GLU A 197 5.39 13.76 -2.77
C GLU A 197 4.43 13.03 -3.72
N TRP A 198 3.75 12.00 -3.21
CA TRP A 198 2.78 11.19 -3.95
C TRP A 198 1.54 10.86 -3.12
N ALA A 199 0.39 10.73 -3.76
CA ALA A 199 -0.80 10.20 -3.12
C ALA A 199 -1.60 9.33 -4.09
N TYR A 200 -2.11 8.23 -3.57
CA TYR A 200 -2.79 7.22 -4.34
C TYR A 200 -4.22 7.09 -3.82
N VAL A 201 -5.20 7.41 -4.65
CA VAL A 201 -6.61 7.34 -4.28
C VAL A 201 -7.25 6.15 -4.97
N ILE A 202 -7.74 5.20 -4.17
CA ILE A 202 -8.61 4.12 -4.59
C ILE A 202 -10.04 4.53 -4.26
N ASP A 203 -10.79 4.93 -5.28
CA ASP A 203 -12.19 5.32 -5.13
C ASP A 203 -13.07 4.11 -5.47
N LEU A 204 -13.65 3.51 -4.44
CA LEU A 204 -14.48 2.30 -4.56
C LEU A 204 -15.92 2.60 -4.98
N ASP A 205 -16.35 3.86 -4.87
CA ASP A 205 -17.68 4.32 -5.30
C ASP A 205 -17.67 4.57 -6.82
N ALA A 206 -16.65 5.27 -7.32
CA ALA A 206 -16.47 5.55 -8.73
C ALA A 206 -15.69 4.46 -9.48
N GLU A 207 -15.11 3.49 -8.76
CA GLU A 207 -14.26 2.41 -9.29
C GLU A 207 -13.08 2.92 -10.12
N VAL A 208 -12.36 3.91 -9.55
CA VAL A 208 -11.19 4.53 -10.18
C VAL A 208 -9.97 4.49 -9.27
N PHE A 209 -8.81 4.37 -9.89
CA PHE A 209 -7.50 4.54 -9.29
C PHE A 209 -6.89 5.84 -9.81
N GLU A 210 -6.53 6.73 -8.90
CA GLU A 210 -5.98 8.05 -9.21
C GLU A 210 -4.62 8.23 -8.53
N VAL A 211 -3.67 8.80 -9.27
CA VAL A 211 -2.32 9.10 -8.76
C VAL A 211 -2.12 10.60 -8.76
N TYR A 212 -1.74 11.11 -7.60
CA TYR A 212 -1.47 12.52 -7.37
C TYR A 212 0.01 12.73 -7.03
N SER A 213 0.53 13.91 -7.38
CA SER A 213 1.87 14.37 -6.98
C SER A 213 1.79 15.69 -6.23
N GLY A 214 2.71 15.90 -5.29
CA GLY A 214 2.92 17.18 -4.62
C GLY A 214 3.57 18.25 -5.52
N CYS A 215 4.19 17.86 -6.63
CA CYS A 215 4.73 18.81 -7.60
C CYS A 215 3.56 19.54 -8.32
N SER A 216 3.39 20.83 -8.04
CA SER A 216 2.34 21.65 -8.62
C SER A 216 2.71 22.18 -10.01
N CYS A 217 1.89 21.90 -11.03
CA CYS A 217 1.82 22.73 -12.23
C CYS A 217 0.57 23.64 -12.20
N LYS A 218 0.66 24.78 -12.91
CA LYS A 218 -0.11 26.01 -12.64
C LYS A 218 -1.58 26.03 -13.07
N VAL A 219 -2.13 24.94 -13.62
CA VAL A 219 -3.53 24.93 -14.05
C VAL A 219 -4.20 23.61 -13.70
N GLN A 220 -4.96 23.62 -12.61
CA GLN A 220 -5.85 22.52 -12.26
C GLN A 220 -7.29 22.96 -12.49
N GLY A 221 -8.05 22.14 -13.23
CA GLY A 221 -9.50 22.17 -13.17
C GLY A 221 -10.00 21.70 -11.80
N LYS A 222 -11.28 21.91 -11.50
CA LYS A 222 -11.85 21.51 -10.20
C LYS A 222 -11.79 19.98 -10.01
N GLY A 223 -10.97 19.50 -9.08
CA GLY A 223 -10.80 18.12 -8.62
C GLY A 223 -11.26 17.89 -7.17
N ARG A 224 -11.12 16.64 -6.70
CA ARG A 224 -11.68 16.19 -5.39
C ARG A 224 -11.05 16.84 -4.15
N PHE A 225 -9.88 17.45 -4.27
CA PHE A 225 -9.18 18.12 -3.17
C PHE A 225 -9.33 19.66 -3.21
N ASP A 226 -10.25 20.17 -4.04
CA ASP A 226 -10.61 21.58 -4.08
C ASP A 226 -11.68 21.99 -3.07
N ASP A 227 -12.18 21.04 -2.28
CA ASP A 227 -13.12 21.32 -1.20
C ASP A 227 -12.49 22.27 -0.16
N GLU A 228 -13.32 23.14 0.42
CA GLU A 228 -12.90 24.06 1.49
C GLU A 228 -12.30 23.30 2.69
N ASP A 229 -12.75 22.08 2.96
CA ASP A 229 -12.21 21.23 4.03
C ASP A 229 -10.71 20.91 3.87
N PHE A 230 -10.20 20.97 2.63
CA PHE A 230 -8.80 20.78 2.29
C PHE A 230 -8.09 22.10 1.95
N ALA A 231 -8.75 23.00 1.23
CA ALA A 231 -8.12 24.15 0.59
C ALA A 231 -8.08 25.43 1.43
N LYS A 232 -8.66 25.45 2.65
CA LYS A 232 -8.91 26.66 3.44
C LYS A 232 -7.71 27.62 3.62
N ASP A 233 -6.48 27.12 3.59
CA ASP A 233 -5.27 27.91 3.86
C ASP A 233 -4.04 27.43 3.05
N ARG A 234 -4.25 26.95 1.81
CA ARG A 234 -3.18 26.40 0.96
C ARG A 234 -3.28 26.93 -0.46
N HIS A 235 -2.18 27.48 -0.95
CA HIS A 235 -2.06 27.97 -2.33
C HIS A 235 -1.74 26.84 -3.31
N ASP A 236 -0.94 25.86 -2.89
CA ASP A 236 -0.56 24.71 -3.69
C ASP A 236 -1.52 23.54 -3.42
N LYS A 237 -1.79 22.77 -4.47
CA LYS A 237 -2.74 21.65 -4.46
C LYS A 237 -2.11 20.42 -5.10
N PRO A 238 -2.44 19.21 -4.61
CA PRO A 238 -1.95 17.99 -5.21
C PRO A 238 -2.39 17.90 -6.68
N PHE A 239 -1.45 17.62 -7.56
CA PHE A 239 -1.68 17.50 -8.99
C PHE A 239 -2.12 16.09 -9.36
N LEU A 240 -3.29 15.95 -9.97
CA LEU A 240 -3.73 14.67 -10.54
C LEU A 240 -2.88 14.34 -11.76
N VAL A 241 -2.04 13.32 -11.64
CA VAL A 241 -1.11 12.90 -12.70
C VAL A 241 -1.80 11.96 -13.68
N VAL A 242 -2.40 10.88 -13.18
CA VAL A 242 -3.12 9.87 -13.99
C VAL A 242 -4.36 9.36 -13.26
N LYS A 243 -5.32 8.89 -14.04
CA LYS A 243 -6.57 8.29 -13.57
C LYS A 243 -6.94 7.10 -14.45
N TYR A 244 -7.31 5.99 -13.83
CA TYR A 244 -7.77 4.78 -14.50
C TYR A 244 -9.07 4.30 -13.88
N ALA A 245 -10.03 3.87 -14.69
CA ALA A 245 -11.09 2.99 -14.22
C ALA A 245 -10.51 1.62 -13.87
N PHE A 246 -11.08 0.92 -12.88
CA PHE A 246 -10.62 -0.43 -12.51
C PHE A 246 -10.67 -1.43 -13.66
N ALA A 247 -11.61 -1.24 -14.59
CA ALA A 247 -11.69 -2.01 -15.82
C ALA A 247 -10.44 -1.86 -16.69
N GLU A 248 -9.88 -0.64 -16.81
CA GLU A 248 -8.67 -0.34 -17.59
C GLU A 248 -7.40 -0.92 -16.95
N LEU A 249 -7.42 -1.14 -15.63
CA LEU A 249 -6.30 -1.79 -14.94
C LEU A 249 -6.19 -3.27 -15.32
N THR A 250 -7.27 -3.92 -15.74
CA THR A 250 -7.27 -5.36 -16.05
C THR A 250 -6.27 -5.69 -17.15
N GLY A 251 -5.26 -6.50 -16.84
CA GLY A 251 -4.17 -6.83 -17.77
C GLY A 251 -3.14 -5.71 -17.97
N MET A 252 -3.25 -4.60 -17.25
CA MET A 252 -2.24 -3.54 -17.21
C MET A 252 -0.95 -4.08 -16.59
N THR A 253 0.16 -3.89 -17.29
CA THR A 253 1.48 -4.24 -16.77
C THR A 253 1.97 -3.18 -15.77
N GLU A 254 2.82 -3.61 -14.84
CA GLU A 254 3.45 -2.72 -13.83
C GLU A 254 4.17 -1.53 -14.47
N HIS A 255 4.80 -1.75 -15.63
CA HIS A 255 5.53 -0.73 -16.39
C HIS A 255 4.62 0.31 -17.04
N LYS A 256 3.35 -0.01 -17.33
CA LYS A 256 2.44 0.94 -18.00
C LYS A 256 2.12 2.12 -17.09
N LEU A 257 1.91 1.88 -15.80
CA LEU A 257 1.64 2.95 -14.82
C LEU A 257 2.80 3.94 -14.80
N VAL A 258 4.01 3.41 -14.64
CA VAL A 258 5.24 4.18 -14.57
C VAL A 258 5.47 4.97 -15.87
N ALA A 259 5.26 4.34 -17.02
CA ALA A 259 5.40 5.01 -18.32
C ALA A 259 4.41 6.17 -18.47
N ASP A 260 3.15 5.99 -18.08
CA ASP A 260 2.14 7.05 -18.18
C ASP A 260 2.44 8.21 -17.22
N VAL A 261 2.81 7.91 -15.98
CA VAL A 261 3.22 8.93 -15.01
C VAL A 261 4.42 9.72 -15.54
N ASN A 262 5.46 9.03 -16.01
CA ASN A 262 6.65 9.69 -16.57
C ASN A 262 6.33 10.51 -17.83
N ALA A 263 5.37 10.07 -18.66
CA ALA A 263 4.95 10.83 -19.83
C ALA A 263 4.23 12.14 -19.46
N VAL A 264 3.47 12.15 -18.37
CA VAL A 264 2.84 13.38 -17.85
C VAL A 264 3.88 14.27 -17.19
N MET A 265 4.67 13.72 -16.26
CA MET A 265 5.68 14.49 -15.52
C MET A 265 6.83 15.00 -16.42
N GLY A 266 7.16 14.27 -17.49
CA GLY A 266 8.21 14.65 -18.43
C GLY A 266 7.83 15.78 -19.39
N LYS A 267 6.56 15.88 -19.79
CA LYS A 267 6.04 17.01 -20.58
C LYS A 267 6.10 18.33 -19.81
N GLU A 268 5.83 18.27 -18.51
CA GLU A 268 5.88 19.43 -17.63
C GLU A 268 7.30 20.00 -17.50
N ASN A 269 8.33 19.13 -17.44
CA ASN A 269 9.72 19.59 -17.37
C ASN A 269 10.18 20.28 -18.67
N SER A 270 9.63 19.91 -19.84
CA SER A 270 9.95 20.56 -21.11
C SER A 270 9.18 21.87 -21.33
N ASP A 271 7.97 21.99 -20.81
CA ASP A 271 7.14 23.19 -20.96
C ASP A 271 7.54 24.30 -19.97
N GLY A 272 8.35 23.98 -18.95
CA GLY A 272 8.91 24.92 -17.97
C GLY A 272 10.25 25.57 -18.36
N GLU A 273 10.85 25.22 -19.51
CA GLU A 273 12.12 25.79 -20.01
C GLU A 273 11.93 26.91 -21.05
N LEU A 274 10.70 27.37 -21.28
CA LEU A 274 10.38 28.48 -22.18
C LEU A 274 9.68 29.62 -21.42
N ASP A 275 10.44 30.36 -20.61
CA ASP A 275 10.22 31.80 -20.33
C ASP A 275 11.43 32.43 -19.62
#